data_AF-A0A2W2IKW1-F1
#
_entry.id   AF-A0A2W2IKW1-F1
#
_cell.length_a   1.000
_cell.length_b   1.000
_cell.length_c   1.000
_cell.angle_alpha   90.00
_cell.angle_beta   90.00
_cell.angle_gamma   90.00
#
_symmetry.space_group_name_H-M   'P 1'
#
loop_
_entity.id
_entity.type
_entity.pdbx_description
1 polymer ?
#
loop_
_entity_poly.entity_id
_entity_poly.type
_entity_poly.pdbx_seq_one_letter_code
_entity_poly.pdbx_strand_id
1 'polypeptide(L)'
;VWYLPSLSDAPAPGTGDRTFFDLLPSGWLWGTLQLFIAAALAALWRARRLGPLVPEKLPVAIRASETAEGRARLYRKANAHDRAATALRSTTRTRLAPLVGVSVAQAHTPEALLPALSARTDDEQSLHDLLFGPPPGDDAALVSLADRLDALEREVRRP
;
A
#
# COMPACT_ATOMS: atom_id res chain seq x y z
N VAL A 1 -23.51 -34.42 55.57
CA VAL A 1 -24.95 -34.48 55.24
C VAL A 1 -25.09 -33.97 53.82
N TRP A 2 -25.55 -34.80 52.88
CA TRP A 2 -25.71 -34.41 51.48
C TRP A 2 -27.20 -34.21 51.18
N TYR A 3 -27.51 -33.16 50.43
CA TYR A 3 -28.88 -32.77 50.09
C TYR A 3 -29.39 -33.60 48.90
N LEU A 4 -30.59 -34.18 49.02
CA LEU A 4 -31.29 -34.83 47.92
C LEU A 4 -32.42 -33.90 47.43
N PRO A 5 -32.30 -33.31 46.23
CA PRO A 5 -33.36 -32.48 45.67
C PRO A 5 -34.59 -33.32 45.33
N SER A 6 -35.76 -32.85 45.74
CA SER A 6 -37.05 -33.50 45.50
C SER A 6 -37.95 -32.61 44.64
N LEU A 7 -38.88 -33.21 43.91
CA LEU A 7 -39.79 -32.54 42.96
C LEU A 7 -40.75 -31.53 43.62
N SER A 8 -40.68 -31.36 44.93
CA SER A 8 -41.40 -30.35 45.72
C SER A 8 -40.67 -29.01 45.81
N ASP A 9 -39.42 -28.91 45.34
CA ASP A 9 -38.71 -27.64 45.25
C ASP A 9 -39.32 -26.78 44.14
N ALA A 10 -40.04 -25.73 44.55
CA ALA A 10 -40.61 -24.76 43.63
C ALA A 10 -39.48 -24.03 42.88
N PRO A 11 -39.58 -23.84 41.56
CA PRO A 11 -38.57 -23.10 40.82
C PRO A 11 -38.54 -21.66 41.33
N ALA A 12 -37.35 -21.18 41.69
CA ALA A 12 -37.16 -19.82 42.19
C ALA A 12 -37.74 -18.79 41.20
N PRO A 13 -38.61 -17.86 41.65
CA PRO A 13 -39.18 -16.86 40.76
C PRO A 13 -38.11 -15.81 40.46
N GLY A 14 -37.67 -15.72 39.20
CA GLY A 14 -36.84 -14.60 38.77
C GLY A 14 -35.66 -14.91 37.83
N THR A 15 -35.62 -16.06 37.17
CA THR A 15 -34.74 -16.22 35.99
C THR A 15 -35.39 -15.59 34.75
N GLY A 16 -35.73 -14.30 34.84
CA GLY A 16 -35.94 -13.48 33.66
C GLY A 16 -34.57 -13.10 33.11
N ASP A 17 -34.17 -13.72 32.00
CA ASP A 17 -33.11 -13.32 31.06
C ASP A 17 -31.95 -12.50 31.64
N ARG A 18 -31.31 -12.97 32.71
CA ARG A 18 -29.98 -12.46 33.07
C ARG A 18 -29.00 -12.96 32.04
N THR A 19 -28.83 -12.16 31.00
CA THR A 19 -27.90 -12.42 29.91
C THR A 19 -26.49 -12.55 30.51
N PHE A 20 -25.68 -13.48 30.01
CA PHE A 20 -24.34 -13.78 30.51
C PHE A 20 -23.43 -12.55 30.76
N PHE A 21 -23.71 -11.43 30.10
CA PHE A 21 -23.03 -10.14 30.29
C PHE A 21 -23.31 -9.46 31.64
N ASP A 22 -24.42 -9.79 32.30
CA ASP A 22 -24.87 -9.18 33.57
C ASP A 22 -24.21 -9.83 34.80
N LEU A 23 -23.60 -11.02 34.61
CA LEU A 23 -22.79 -11.71 35.60
C LEU A 23 -21.30 -11.30 35.55
N LEU A 24 -20.92 -10.49 34.57
CA LEU A 24 -19.55 -10.01 34.40
C LEU A 24 -19.37 -8.67 35.15
N PRO A 25 -18.34 -8.52 36.01
CA PRO A 25 -18.05 -7.26 36.68
C PRO A 25 -17.90 -6.12 35.66
N SER A 26 -18.48 -4.95 35.92
CA SER A 26 -18.54 -3.81 34.99
C SER A 26 -17.17 -3.30 34.50
N GLY A 27 -16.08 -3.60 35.22
CA GLY A 27 -14.71 -3.29 34.80
C GLY A 27 -14.19 -4.13 33.63
N TRP A 28 -14.82 -5.28 33.33
CA TRP A 28 -14.36 -6.17 32.27
C TRP A 28 -14.63 -5.62 30.86
N LEU A 29 -15.70 -4.82 30.71
CA LEU A 29 -16.02 -4.08 29.48
C LEU A 29 -14.89 -3.13 29.06
N TRP A 30 -14.21 -2.49 30.02
CA TRP A 30 -13.07 -1.63 29.72
C TRP A 30 -11.86 -2.42 29.24
N GLY A 31 -11.63 -3.61 29.83
CA GLY A 31 -10.57 -4.52 29.38
C GLY A 31 -10.80 -5.04 27.96
N THR A 32 -12.03 -5.43 27.64
CA THR A 32 -12.38 -5.89 26.28
C THR A 32 -12.30 -4.76 25.25
N LEU A 33 -12.71 -3.54 25.63
CA LEU A 33 -12.56 -2.36 24.77
C LEU A 33 -11.09 -2.03 24.48
N GLN A 34 -10.22 -2.07 25.49
CA GLN A 34 -8.79 -1.85 25.30
C GLN A 34 -8.15 -2.94 24.43
N LEU A 35 -8.52 -4.21 24.66
CA LEU A 35 -8.07 -5.32 23.84
C LEU A 35 -8.53 -5.16 22.38
N PHE A 36 -9.76 -4.70 22.17
CA PHE A 36 -10.29 -4.42 20.84
C PHE A 36 -9.50 -3.33 20.12
N ILE A 37 -9.19 -2.22 20.81
CA ILE A 37 -8.37 -1.13 20.26
C ILE A 37 -6.96 -1.64 19.90
N ALA A 38 -6.33 -2.38 20.81
CA ALA A 38 -5.01 -2.96 20.57
C ALA A 38 -5.01 -3.93 19.37
N ALA A 39 -6.04 -4.78 19.27
CA ALA A 39 -6.24 -5.69 18.15
C ALA A 39 -6.48 -4.93 16.83
N ALA A 40 -7.25 -3.85 16.85
CA ALA A 40 -7.49 -3.00 15.69
C ALA A 40 -6.21 -2.30 15.21
N LEU A 41 -5.41 -1.76 16.13
CA LEU A 41 -4.10 -1.18 15.80
C LEU A 41 -3.13 -2.25 15.28
N ALA A 42 -3.10 -3.42 15.90
CA ALA A 42 -2.28 -4.54 15.43
C ALA A 42 -2.73 -5.00 14.04
N ALA A 43 -4.04 -5.11 13.79
CA ALA A 43 -4.60 -5.45 12.49
C ALA A 43 -4.30 -4.39 11.44
N LEU A 44 -4.42 -3.09 11.78
CA LEU A 44 -4.07 -1.99 10.89
C LEU A 44 -2.58 -1.98 10.56
N TRP A 45 -1.71 -2.17 11.56
CA TRP A 45 -0.27 -2.31 11.37
C TRP A 45 0.06 -3.52 10.50
N ARG A 46 -0.57 -4.68 10.78
CA ARG A 46 -0.38 -5.93 10.03
C ARG A 46 -0.88 -5.81 8.58
N ALA A 47 -2.00 -5.14 8.37
CA ALA A 47 -2.59 -4.90 7.05
C ALA A 47 -1.75 -3.93 6.22
N ARG A 48 -1.20 -2.86 6.82
CA ARG A 48 -0.20 -2.00 6.17
C ARG A 48 1.12 -2.75 5.90
N ARG A 49 1.37 -3.83 6.63
CA ARG A 49 2.58 -4.68 6.51
C ARG A 49 2.32 -5.98 5.71
N LEU A 50 1.41 -5.95 4.75
CA LEU A 50 1.29 -6.96 3.69
C LEU A 50 2.34 -6.72 2.60
N GLY A 51 3.61 -6.98 2.92
CA GLY A 51 4.60 -7.32 1.89
C GLY A 51 4.28 -8.74 1.37
N PRO A 52 4.33 -9.02 0.05
CA PRO A 52 3.74 -10.23 -0.52
C PRO A 52 4.45 -11.50 -0.01
N LEU A 53 3.74 -12.34 0.74
CA LEU A 53 4.06 -13.77 0.80
C LEU A 53 3.43 -14.41 -0.43
N VAL A 54 4.19 -14.43 -1.53
CA VAL A 54 3.83 -15.26 -2.68
C VAL A 54 3.93 -16.73 -2.25
N PRO A 55 2.85 -17.52 -2.43
CA PRO A 55 2.84 -18.95 -2.14
C PRO A 55 3.76 -19.63 -3.17
N GLU A 56 4.41 -20.77 -2.94
CA GLU A 56 3.90 -21.99 -2.35
C GLU A 56 5.07 -23.00 -2.27
N LYS A 57 4.82 -24.19 -1.71
CA LYS A 57 5.82 -25.22 -1.43
C LYS A 57 5.47 -26.50 -2.21
N LEU A 58 6.51 -27.29 -2.53
CA LEU A 58 6.56 -28.74 -2.85
C LEU A 58 6.74 -29.12 -4.37
N PRO A 59 7.21 -30.33 -4.73
CA PRO A 59 8.61 -30.78 -4.64
C PRO A 59 9.03 -31.65 -5.86
N VAL A 60 9.95 -31.22 -6.74
CA VAL A 60 10.64 -32.18 -7.63
C VAL A 60 12.07 -31.71 -7.89
N ALA A 61 13.02 -32.55 -7.48
CA ALA A 61 14.43 -32.36 -7.73
C ALA A 61 14.72 -32.50 -9.23
N ILE A 62 15.07 -31.43 -9.96
CA ILE A 62 15.80 -31.62 -11.22
C ILE A 62 16.81 -30.50 -11.51
N ARG A 63 17.97 -31.00 -11.94
CA ARG A 63 19.24 -30.40 -12.35
C ARG A 63 19.13 -29.31 -13.44
N ALA A 64 20.19 -28.51 -13.54
CA ALA A 64 20.55 -27.58 -14.63
C ALA A 64 19.65 -26.34 -14.85
N SER A 65 18.61 -26.11 -14.04
CA SER A 65 17.74 -24.93 -14.10
C SER A 65 18.13 -23.77 -13.18
N GLU A 66 19.12 -23.94 -12.29
CA GLU A 66 19.58 -22.89 -11.36
C GLU A 66 20.03 -21.59 -12.06
N THR A 67 20.52 -21.68 -13.30
CA THR A 67 20.94 -20.50 -14.07
C THR A 67 19.76 -19.68 -14.61
N ALA A 68 18.61 -20.30 -14.86
CA ALA A 68 17.39 -19.61 -15.30
C ALA A 68 16.70 -18.88 -14.13
N GLU A 69 16.77 -19.45 -12.92
CA GLU A 69 16.14 -18.88 -11.74
C GLU A 69 16.88 -17.63 -11.23
N GLY A 70 18.22 -17.61 -11.31
CA GLY A 70 19.02 -16.41 -11.04
C GLY A 70 18.65 -15.24 -11.97
N ARG A 71 18.46 -15.52 -13.26
CA ARG A 71 18.06 -14.52 -14.25
C ARG A 71 16.59 -14.10 -14.12
N ALA A 72 15.71 -15.02 -13.75
CA ALA A 72 14.31 -14.72 -13.49
C ALA A 72 14.13 -13.82 -12.26
N ARG A 73 14.95 -13.97 -11.21
CA ARG A 73 14.96 -13.06 -10.05
C ARG A 73 15.50 -11.68 -10.40
N LEU A 74 16.55 -11.61 -11.22
CA LEU A 74 17.07 -10.34 -11.74
C LEU A 74 16.04 -9.62 -12.62
N TYR A 75 15.40 -10.33 -13.55
CA TYR A 75 14.31 -9.76 -14.36
C TYR A 75 13.11 -9.34 -13.53
N ARG A 76 12.78 -10.08 -12.47
CA ARG A 76 11.70 -9.69 -11.55
C ARG A 76 12.01 -8.38 -10.83
N LYS A 77 13.26 -8.18 -10.40
CA LYS A 77 13.70 -6.94 -9.74
C LYS A 77 13.71 -5.76 -10.71
N ALA A 78 14.33 -5.91 -11.88
CA ALA A 78 14.34 -4.88 -12.92
C ALA A 78 12.92 -4.45 -13.34
N ASN A 79 12.04 -5.44 -13.59
CA ASN A 79 10.66 -5.18 -13.99
C ASN A 79 9.84 -4.47 -12.90
N ALA A 80 10.19 -4.64 -11.61
CA ALA A 80 9.55 -3.90 -10.53
C ALA A 80 9.91 -2.40 -10.57
N HIS A 81 11.18 -2.07 -10.86
CA HIS A 81 11.65 -0.68 -10.99
C HIS A 81 11.10 0.00 -12.24
N ASP A 82 11.08 -0.71 -13.37
CA ASP A 82 10.49 -0.20 -14.61
C ASP A 82 9.02 0.20 -14.41
N ARG A 83 8.25 -0.68 -13.75
CA ARG A 83 6.85 -0.41 -13.42
C ARG A 83 6.69 0.74 -12.43
N ALA A 84 7.54 0.83 -11.42
CA ALA A 84 7.51 1.92 -10.46
C ALA A 84 7.83 3.27 -11.11
N ALA A 85 8.87 3.33 -11.94
CA ALA A 85 9.25 4.54 -12.68
C ALA A 85 8.14 5.00 -13.65
N THR A 86 7.51 4.05 -14.35
CA THR A 86 6.39 4.34 -15.25
C THR A 86 5.19 4.88 -14.48
N ALA A 87 4.86 4.29 -13.33
CA ALA A 87 3.76 4.75 -12.49
C ALA A 87 4.03 6.17 -11.95
N LEU A 88 5.23 6.43 -11.42
CA LEU A 88 5.63 7.76 -10.93
C LEU A 88 5.50 8.80 -12.04
N ARG A 89 6.14 8.58 -13.20
CA ARG A 89 6.07 9.48 -14.36
C ARG A 89 4.63 9.72 -14.82
N SER A 90 3.82 8.66 -14.92
CA SER A 90 2.40 8.77 -15.29
C SER A 90 1.65 9.68 -14.32
N THR A 91 1.78 9.43 -13.01
CA THR A 91 1.11 10.24 -12.00
C THR A 91 1.58 11.70 -11.97
N THR A 92 2.89 11.94 -12.13
CA THR A 92 3.44 13.30 -12.21
C THR A 92 2.90 14.04 -13.43
N ARG A 93 2.87 13.40 -14.61
CA ARG A 93 2.29 14.01 -15.83
C ARG A 93 0.81 14.37 -15.64
N THR A 94 0.02 13.48 -15.04
CA THR A 94 -1.40 13.75 -14.73
C THR A 94 -1.59 14.93 -13.77
N ARG A 95 -0.69 15.10 -12.79
CA ARG A 95 -0.73 16.23 -11.84
C ARG A 95 -0.23 17.55 -12.45
N LEU A 96 0.78 17.48 -13.33
CA LEU A 96 1.31 18.64 -14.03
C LEU A 96 0.33 19.18 -15.08
N ALA A 97 -0.42 18.31 -15.77
CA ALA A 97 -1.36 18.69 -16.83
C ALA A 97 -2.28 19.88 -16.47
N PRO A 98 -3.03 19.88 -15.35
CA PRO A 98 -3.86 21.03 -14.97
C PRO A 98 -3.05 22.28 -14.60
N LEU A 99 -1.81 22.14 -14.14
CA LEU A 99 -0.94 23.28 -13.79
C LEU A 99 -0.40 24.01 -15.02
N VAL A 100 -0.29 23.33 -16.15
CA VAL A 100 0.15 23.92 -17.44
C VAL A 100 -1.00 24.11 -18.43
N GLY A 101 -2.25 23.83 -18.04
CA GLY A 101 -3.43 24.02 -18.90
C GLY A 101 -3.61 22.96 -19.98
N VAL A 102 -2.96 21.80 -19.86
CA VAL A 102 -3.05 20.68 -20.80
C VAL A 102 -4.07 19.65 -20.30
N SER A 103 -4.81 19.03 -21.22
CA SER A 103 -5.76 17.96 -20.84
C SER A 103 -5.01 16.71 -20.34
N VAL A 104 -5.58 15.99 -19.37
CA VAL A 104 -4.96 14.76 -18.82
C VAL A 104 -4.72 13.70 -19.91
N ALA A 105 -5.57 13.65 -20.93
CA ALA A 105 -5.39 12.75 -22.07
C ALA A 105 -4.13 13.08 -22.90
N GLN A 106 -3.81 14.37 -23.05
CA GLN A 106 -2.64 14.86 -23.78
C GLN A 106 -1.38 14.94 -22.90
N ALA A 107 -1.50 14.75 -21.59
CA ALA A 107 -0.35 14.72 -20.67
C ALA A 107 0.62 13.58 -20.96
N HIS A 108 0.18 12.53 -21.67
CA HIS A 108 1.02 11.40 -22.05
C HIS A 108 1.73 11.57 -23.40
N THR A 109 1.46 12.66 -24.12
CA THR A 109 2.14 12.98 -25.38
C THR A 109 3.20 14.07 -25.15
N PRO A 110 4.49 13.80 -25.45
CA PRO A 110 5.57 14.75 -25.20
C PRO A 110 5.37 16.08 -25.95
N GLU A 111 4.82 16.02 -27.16
CA GLU A 111 4.55 17.19 -28.02
C GLU A 111 3.54 18.19 -27.42
N ALA A 112 2.65 17.73 -26.54
CA ALA A 112 1.67 18.62 -25.89
C ALA A 112 2.13 19.10 -24.51
N LEU A 113 2.88 18.26 -23.79
CA LEU A 113 3.27 18.54 -22.41
C LEU A 113 4.58 19.34 -22.32
N LEU A 114 5.58 19.04 -23.15
CA LEU A 114 6.90 19.67 -23.07
C LEU A 114 6.86 21.16 -23.42
N PRO A 115 6.18 21.63 -24.49
CA PRO A 115 6.10 23.05 -24.79
C PRO A 115 5.39 23.85 -23.70
N ALA A 116 4.41 23.24 -23.03
CA ALA A 116 3.65 23.88 -21.95
C ALA A 116 4.47 23.95 -20.65
N LEU A 117 5.37 22.99 -20.41
CA LEU A 117 6.29 23.00 -19.27
C LEU A 117 7.51 23.90 -19.51
N SER A 118 8.05 23.95 -20.74
CA SER A 118 9.19 24.82 -21.08
C SER A 118 8.82 26.30 -21.01
N ALA A 119 7.55 26.65 -21.23
CA ALA A 119 7.04 28.01 -20.95
C ALA A 119 7.11 28.41 -19.46
N ARG A 120 7.29 27.44 -18.55
CA ARG A 120 7.34 27.66 -17.09
C ARG A 120 8.67 27.23 -16.43
N THR A 121 9.54 26.56 -17.18
CA THR A 121 10.79 25.94 -16.68
C THR A 121 11.87 26.01 -17.76
N ASP A 122 13.08 26.47 -17.43
CA ASP A 122 14.14 26.76 -18.42
C ASP A 122 14.90 25.54 -18.98
N ASP A 123 14.54 24.29 -18.61
CA ASP A 123 15.34 23.10 -18.93
C ASP A 123 14.56 22.01 -19.70
N GLU A 124 14.31 22.27 -20.99
CA GLU A 124 13.53 21.41 -21.90
C GLU A 124 14.16 20.04 -22.15
N GLN A 125 15.50 19.96 -22.20
CA GLN A 125 16.23 18.72 -22.48
C GLN A 125 16.23 17.77 -21.27
N SER A 126 16.38 18.30 -20.06
CA SER A 126 16.23 17.54 -18.82
C SER A 126 14.79 17.05 -18.60
N LEU A 127 13.79 17.84 -19.02
CA LEU A 127 12.37 17.51 -18.90
C LEU A 127 11.98 16.26 -19.72
N HIS A 128 12.48 16.14 -20.95
CA HIS A 128 12.18 14.98 -21.79
C HIS A 128 12.69 13.68 -21.15
N ASP A 129 13.95 13.65 -20.69
CA ASP A 129 14.54 12.47 -20.08
C ASP A 129 13.93 12.15 -18.70
N LEU A 130 13.58 13.18 -17.93
CA LEU A 130 12.96 13.02 -16.63
C LEU A 130 11.55 12.41 -16.76
N LEU A 131 10.74 12.95 -17.66
CA LEU A 131 9.35 12.55 -17.83
C LEU A 131 9.21 11.32 -18.74
N PHE A 132 9.95 11.21 -19.83
CA PHE A 132 9.79 10.19 -20.88
C PHE A 132 11.02 9.29 -21.10
N GLY A 133 12.11 9.49 -20.36
CA GLY A 133 13.36 8.75 -20.55
C GLY A 133 13.32 7.27 -20.14
N PRO A 134 14.45 6.56 -20.29
CA PRO A 134 14.56 5.14 -19.97
C PRO A 134 14.29 4.86 -18.48
N PRO A 135 13.92 3.62 -18.12
CA PRO A 135 13.72 3.26 -16.72
C PRO A 135 15.04 3.24 -15.94
N PRO A 136 15.01 3.55 -14.63
CA PRO A 136 16.19 3.50 -13.77
C PRO A 136 16.67 2.06 -13.59
N GLY A 137 17.98 1.84 -13.70
CA GLY A 137 18.60 0.51 -13.60
C GLY A 137 18.72 -0.04 -12.17
N ASP A 138 18.53 0.80 -11.16
CA ASP A 138 18.65 0.43 -9.75
C ASP A 138 17.69 1.21 -8.83
N ASP A 139 17.61 0.75 -7.58
CA ASP A 139 16.79 1.35 -6.53
C ASP A 139 17.21 2.81 -6.25
N ALA A 140 18.51 3.11 -6.30
CA ALA A 140 19.04 4.44 -6.02
C ALA A 140 18.67 5.45 -7.11
N ALA A 141 18.77 5.06 -8.39
CA ALA A 141 18.33 5.90 -9.50
C ALA A 141 16.82 6.11 -9.46
N LEU A 142 16.03 5.12 -9.05
CA LEU A 142 14.58 5.27 -8.88
C LEU A 142 14.23 6.31 -7.81
N VAL A 143 14.93 6.32 -6.67
CA VAL A 143 14.74 7.36 -5.64
C VAL A 143 15.13 8.72 -6.18
N SER A 144 16.29 8.82 -6.86
CA SER A 144 16.73 10.09 -7.45
C SER A 144 15.78 10.62 -8.53
N LEU A 145 15.07 9.73 -9.23
CA LEU A 145 14.06 10.07 -10.22
C LEU A 145 12.82 10.66 -9.52
N ALA A 146 12.36 10.02 -8.44
CA ALA A 146 11.24 10.53 -7.64
C ALA A 146 11.54 11.92 -7.07
N ASP A 147 12.73 12.12 -6.49
CA ASP A 147 13.14 13.41 -5.92
C ASP A 147 13.15 14.53 -6.98
N ARG A 148 13.63 14.22 -8.19
CA ARG A 148 13.65 15.18 -9.31
C ARG A 148 12.24 15.49 -9.85
N LEU A 149 11.36 14.49 -9.93
CA LEU A 149 9.95 14.70 -10.31
C LEU A 149 9.22 15.57 -9.27
N ASP A 150 9.44 15.32 -7.98
CA ASP A 150 8.85 16.11 -6.89
C ASP A 150 9.42 17.54 -6.83
N ALA A 151 10.70 17.73 -7.18
CA ALA A 151 11.30 19.05 -7.31
C ALA A 151 10.65 19.85 -8.45
N LEU A 152 10.47 19.22 -9.61
CA LEU A 152 9.80 19.82 -10.75
C LEU A 152 8.34 20.19 -10.44
N GLU A 153 7.58 19.29 -9.79
CA GLU A 153 6.19 19.58 -9.40
C GLU A 153 6.13 20.79 -8.45
N ARG A 154 7.09 20.92 -7.53
CA ARG A 154 7.18 22.07 -6.61
C ARG A 154 7.53 23.37 -7.33
N GLU A 155 8.43 23.32 -8.32
CA GLU A 155 8.81 24.48 -9.13
C GLU A 155 7.61 24.99 -9.93
N VAL A 156 6.90 24.11 -10.65
CA VAL A 156 5.71 24.48 -11.44
C VAL A 156 4.56 25.02 -10.56
N ARG A 157 4.47 24.56 -9.30
CA ARG A 157 3.46 25.04 -8.35
C ARG A 157 3.80 26.41 -7.76
N ARG A 158 5.07 26.84 -7.77
CA ARG A 158 5.45 28.18 -7.30
C ARG A 158 5.25 29.18 -8.45
N PRO A 159 4.41 30.21 -8.27
CA PRO A 159 4.13 31.20 -9.31
C PRO A 159 5.31 32.14 -9.56
#